data_AF-A0A957TWF9-F1
#
_entry.id   AF-A0A957TWF9-F1
#
_cell.length_a   1.000
_cell.length_b   1.000
_cell.length_c   1.000
_cell.angle_alpha   90.00
_cell.angle_beta   90.00
_cell.angle_gamma   90.00
#
_symmetry.space_group_name_H-M   'P 1'
#
loop_
_entity.id
_entity.type
_entity.pdbx_description
1 polymer ?
#
loop_
_entity_poly.entity_id
_entity_poly.type
_entity_poly.pdbx_seq_one_letter_code
_entity_poly.pdbx_strand_id
1 'polypeptide(L)'
;MTLITIIGRGHGGTRAMSHTLQASGVYMGHPLNVSGDLLPPDDLYEACRLLSPHVTWRGGLSWDFSALHTMPIPQRFIDLIDRYLVNVHNAPAPHKGWKIPETTLVFPWIVRLYPEIHYIHWVRNPRDNILARHLTDDLADFGIAYPAAGDFLREHYPALAEQAAAQGADVLAEVTLRLQRAISWQYQYEIVKATPKPAHWLRVRFEDFVINQAETLRTLAEFLGLPLQAIPVRAEAVGRYGAVDGVSYFDFLGEGMHEFGYAIPADTAAGATQPTAAVNSPHSQSSTTQSKAKEQQIMPPRRNTRKRRPNIILFGIDSLRADHMSSYGYNHLTTPHLDRFAQEGALFERNFSPSIPTTPA
;
A
#
# COMPACT_ATOMS: atom_id res chain seq x y z
N MET A 1 -22.26 18.15 -10.44
CA MET A 1 -21.02 17.46 -10.85
C MET A 1 -20.35 16.99 -9.59
N THR A 2 -19.98 15.71 -9.51
CA THR A 2 -19.33 15.14 -8.31
C THR A 2 -17.85 14.96 -8.59
N LEU A 3 -17.00 15.60 -7.79
CA LEU A 3 -15.56 15.33 -7.76
C LEU A 3 -15.26 14.41 -6.56
N ILE A 4 -14.51 13.35 -6.79
CA ILE A 4 -14.28 12.27 -5.83
C ILE A 4 -12.77 12.02 -5.72
N THR A 5 -12.26 11.87 -4.50
CA THR A 5 -10.91 11.33 -4.30
C THR A 5 -10.93 10.16 -3.32
N ILE A 6 -10.09 9.18 -3.58
CA ILE A 6 -9.87 8.04 -2.68
C ILE A 6 -8.50 8.24 -2.05
N ILE A 7 -8.49 8.41 -0.73
CA ILE A 7 -7.26 8.43 0.08
C ILE A 7 -7.18 7.17 0.92
N GLY A 8 -5.97 6.84 1.35
CA GLY A 8 -5.68 5.66 2.12
C GLY A 8 -4.30 5.11 1.76
N ARG A 9 -3.76 4.30 2.68
CA ARG A 9 -2.42 3.75 2.54
C ARG A 9 -2.32 2.78 1.36
N GLY A 10 -1.19 2.80 0.67
CA GLY A 10 -0.88 1.83 -0.39
C GLY A 10 -0.88 0.40 0.14
N HIS A 11 -1.27 -0.58 -0.69
CA HIS A 11 -1.66 -1.93 -0.22
C HIS A 11 -2.92 -2.01 0.67
N GLY A 12 -3.62 -0.90 0.88
CA GLY A 12 -4.92 -0.84 1.58
C GLY A 12 -6.10 -1.45 0.81
N GLY A 13 -5.92 -1.84 -0.45
CA GLY A 13 -7.01 -2.34 -1.30
C GLY A 13 -7.83 -1.25 -1.99
N THR A 14 -7.31 -0.01 -2.03
CA THR A 14 -7.92 1.15 -2.69
C THR A 14 -8.22 0.94 -4.19
N ARG A 15 -7.57 -0.03 -4.84
CA ARG A 15 -7.90 -0.51 -6.20
C ARG A 15 -9.37 -0.91 -6.32
N ALA A 16 -9.93 -1.62 -5.32
CA ALA A 16 -11.30 -2.09 -5.36
C ALA A 16 -12.28 -0.92 -5.49
N MET A 17 -12.04 0.15 -4.75
CA MET A 17 -12.86 1.37 -4.85
C MET A 17 -12.68 2.08 -6.19
N SER A 18 -11.45 2.24 -6.69
CA SER A 18 -11.20 2.87 -8.00
C SER A 18 -11.88 2.10 -9.15
N HIS A 19 -11.80 0.77 -9.14
CA HIS A 19 -12.47 -0.08 -10.15
C HIS A 19 -13.99 -0.03 -10.04
N THR A 20 -14.53 0.04 -8.81
CA THR A 20 -15.97 0.22 -8.57
C THR A 20 -16.47 1.54 -9.16
N LEU A 21 -15.75 2.65 -8.92
CA LEU A 21 -16.11 3.96 -9.47
C LEU A 21 -16.06 3.94 -11.01
N GLN A 22 -15.02 3.35 -11.61
CA GLN A 22 -14.92 3.20 -13.06
C GLN A 22 -16.07 2.37 -13.65
N ALA A 23 -16.38 1.22 -13.04
CA ALA A 23 -17.52 0.38 -13.45
C ALA A 23 -18.87 1.12 -13.32
N SER A 24 -18.94 2.09 -12.40
CA SER A 24 -20.12 2.92 -12.16
C SER A 24 -20.17 4.19 -13.03
N GLY A 25 -19.27 4.32 -14.01
CA GLY A 25 -19.26 5.44 -14.96
C GLY A 25 -18.59 6.72 -14.46
N VAL A 26 -17.84 6.66 -13.35
CA VAL A 26 -17.04 7.80 -12.87
C VAL A 26 -15.75 7.89 -13.66
N TYR A 27 -15.46 9.06 -14.22
CA TYR A 27 -14.20 9.30 -14.92
C TYR A 27 -13.05 9.51 -13.93
N MET A 28 -12.15 8.54 -13.79
CA MET A 28 -11.06 8.55 -12.81
C MET A 28 -9.75 9.19 -13.30
N GLY A 29 -9.77 9.85 -14.47
CA GLY A 29 -8.58 10.38 -15.15
C GLY A 29 -7.98 9.41 -16.17
N HIS A 30 -6.95 9.86 -16.87
CA HIS A 30 -6.22 9.08 -17.88
C HIS A 30 -4.77 9.59 -18.04
N PRO A 31 -3.78 8.70 -18.23
CA PRO A 31 -3.86 7.24 -18.14
C PRO A 31 -4.01 6.71 -16.70
N LEU A 32 -4.48 5.47 -16.57
CA LEU A 32 -4.57 4.75 -15.29
C LEU A 32 -3.71 3.49 -15.33
N ASN A 33 -3.06 3.13 -14.22
CA ASN A 33 -2.40 1.83 -14.08
C ASN A 33 -3.41 0.72 -13.73
N VAL A 34 -2.94 -0.53 -13.61
CA VAL A 34 -3.79 -1.69 -13.22
C VAL A 34 -4.44 -1.55 -11.84
N SER A 35 -3.88 -0.72 -10.97
CA SER A 35 -4.43 -0.39 -9.64
C SER A 35 -5.48 0.71 -9.67
N GLY A 36 -5.74 1.30 -10.84
CA GLY A 36 -6.60 2.47 -10.98
C GLY A 36 -5.98 3.72 -10.36
N ASP A 37 -4.64 3.80 -10.33
CA ASP A 37 -3.91 5.02 -9.98
C ASP A 37 -3.80 5.93 -11.20
N LEU A 38 -4.02 7.23 -11.01
CA LEU A 38 -3.83 8.23 -12.04
C LEU A 38 -2.34 8.46 -12.32
N LEU A 39 -1.99 8.48 -13.60
CA LEU A 39 -0.63 8.65 -14.12
C LEU A 39 -0.53 9.86 -15.06
N PRO A 40 0.68 10.43 -15.26
CA PRO A 40 1.91 10.14 -14.52
C PRO A 40 1.87 10.70 -13.08
N PRO A 41 2.50 10.05 -12.10
CA PRO A 41 2.39 10.44 -10.70
C PRO A 41 3.45 11.46 -10.26
N ASP A 42 4.40 11.80 -11.13
CA ASP A 42 5.60 12.58 -10.83
C ASP A 42 5.30 13.93 -10.17
N ASP A 43 4.32 14.68 -10.71
CA ASP A 43 3.92 15.97 -10.15
C ASP A 43 3.33 15.81 -8.73
N LEU A 44 2.60 14.72 -8.46
CA LEU A 44 2.11 14.44 -7.10
C LEU A 44 3.24 14.02 -6.16
N TYR A 45 4.20 13.22 -6.62
CA TYR A 45 5.36 12.85 -5.82
C TYR A 45 6.20 14.07 -5.45
N GLU A 46 6.40 14.98 -6.39
CA GLU A 46 7.06 16.24 -6.12
C GLU A 46 6.23 17.12 -5.17
N ALA A 47 4.90 17.12 -5.28
CA ALA A 47 4.03 17.80 -4.33
C ALA A 47 4.16 17.24 -2.91
N CYS A 48 4.34 15.92 -2.75
CA CYS A 48 4.64 15.31 -1.46
C CYS A 48 5.97 15.81 -0.88
N ARG A 49 7.03 15.84 -1.70
CA ARG A 49 8.35 16.36 -1.29
C ARG A 49 8.35 17.85 -0.99
N LEU A 50 7.44 18.61 -1.60
CA LEU A 50 7.29 20.04 -1.34
C LEU A 50 6.56 20.30 -0.01
N LEU A 51 5.65 19.40 0.39
CA LEU A 51 4.95 19.50 1.67
C LEU A 51 5.83 19.02 2.84
N SER A 52 6.64 17.99 2.65
CA SER A 52 7.37 17.32 3.74
C SER A 52 8.25 18.23 4.62
N PRO A 53 8.92 19.29 4.13
CA PRO A 53 9.74 20.18 4.97
C PRO A 53 8.91 21.00 5.96
N HIS A 54 7.59 21.05 5.78
CA HIS A 54 6.65 21.72 6.67
C HIS A 54 6.06 20.79 7.74
N VAL A 55 6.48 19.52 7.76
CA VAL A 55 6.18 18.57 8.82
C VAL A 55 7.35 18.50 9.78
N THR A 56 7.16 18.97 11.02
CA THR A 56 8.22 18.92 12.03
C THR A 56 8.21 17.56 12.71
N TRP A 57 9.25 16.75 12.49
CA TRP A 57 9.44 15.51 13.25
C TRP A 57 9.90 15.83 14.67
N ARG A 58 9.17 15.34 15.68
CA ARG A 58 9.44 15.56 17.10
C ARG A 58 10.26 14.44 17.74
N GLY A 59 10.71 13.47 16.94
CA GLY A 59 11.36 12.24 17.41
C GLY A 59 10.36 11.09 17.57
N GLY A 60 10.88 9.86 17.56
CA GLY A 60 10.06 8.64 17.64
C GLY A 60 8.95 8.63 16.59
N LEU A 61 7.72 8.30 17.01
CA LEU A 61 6.53 8.27 16.15
C LEU A 61 5.67 9.53 16.29
N SER A 62 6.29 10.70 16.47
CA SER A 62 5.59 11.98 16.66
C SER A 62 5.96 13.02 15.61
N TRP A 63 4.93 13.62 15.00
CA TRP A 63 5.05 14.66 13.99
C TRP A 63 4.11 15.82 14.31
N ASP A 64 4.53 17.03 13.96
CA ASP A 64 3.71 18.24 14.03
C ASP A 64 3.22 18.62 12.63
N PHE A 65 1.90 18.61 12.46
CA PHE A 65 1.23 18.99 11.21
C PHE A 65 0.58 20.39 11.29
N SER A 66 0.70 21.09 12.42
CA SER A 66 -0.06 22.33 12.69
C SER A 66 0.18 23.42 11.64
N ALA A 67 1.42 23.58 11.18
CA ALA A 67 1.78 24.52 10.13
C ALA A 67 0.98 24.29 8.85
N LEU A 68 0.77 23.03 8.45
CA LEU A 68 0.08 22.67 7.21
C LEU A 68 -1.37 23.17 7.16
N HIS A 69 -2.00 23.35 8.31
CA HIS A 69 -3.41 23.74 8.40
C HIS A 69 -3.63 25.25 8.22
N THR A 70 -2.62 26.08 8.55
CA THR A 70 -2.78 27.54 8.63
C THR A 70 -1.90 28.28 7.65
N MET A 71 -0.73 27.77 7.31
CA MET A 71 0.20 28.45 6.42
C MET A 71 -0.37 28.62 5.01
N PRO A 72 0.03 29.66 4.25
CA PRO A 72 -0.28 29.74 2.83
C PRO A 72 0.24 28.50 2.09
N ILE A 73 -0.59 27.93 1.21
CA ILE A 73 -0.16 26.83 0.35
C ILE A 73 0.78 27.41 -0.71
N PRO A 74 2.01 26.90 -0.88
CA PRO A 74 2.93 27.42 -1.87
C PRO A 74 2.34 27.35 -3.29
N GLN A 75 2.50 28.40 -4.10
CA GLN A 75 1.99 28.42 -5.47
C GLN A 75 2.50 27.23 -6.30
N ARG A 76 3.78 26.86 -6.12
CA ARG A 76 4.37 25.68 -6.76
C ARG A 76 3.62 24.39 -6.45
N PHE A 77 3.08 24.23 -5.23
CA PHE A 77 2.25 23.06 -4.89
C PHE A 77 0.96 23.06 -5.69
N ILE A 78 0.30 24.22 -5.78
CA ILE A 78 -0.94 24.38 -6.55
C ILE A 78 -0.68 24.04 -8.03
N ASP A 79 0.39 24.58 -8.61
CA ASP A 79 0.75 24.32 -10.01
C ASP A 79 1.01 22.83 -10.27
N LEU A 80 1.64 22.12 -9.32
CA LEU A 80 1.87 20.66 -9.41
C LEU A 80 0.55 19.89 -9.39
N ILE A 81 -0.35 20.21 -8.47
CA ILE A 81 -1.64 19.55 -8.37
C ILE A 81 -2.54 19.84 -9.58
N ASP A 82 -2.53 21.08 -10.08
CA ASP A 82 -3.30 21.47 -11.26
C ASP A 82 -2.82 20.74 -12.52
N ARG A 83 -1.50 20.62 -12.71
CA ARG A 83 -0.95 19.81 -13.82
C ARG A 83 -1.27 18.34 -13.67
N TYR A 84 -1.13 17.78 -12.47
CA TYR A 84 -1.44 16.38 -12.19
C TYR A 84 -2.92 16.06 -12.46
N LEU A 85 -3.83 16.95 -12.07
CA LEU A 85 -5.28 16.75 -12.20
C LEU A 85 -5.88 17.34 -13.48
N VAL A 86 -5.07 17.86 -14.41
CA VAL A 86 -5.54 18.58 -15.61
C VAL A 86 -6.58 17.77 -16.41
N ASN A 87 -6.35 16.46 -16.58
CA ASN A 87 -7.26 15.59 -17.32
C ASN A 87 -8.57 15.35 -16.56
N VAL A 88 -8.52 15.28 -15.22
CA VAL A 88 -9.72 15.15 -14.38
C VAL A 88 -10.52 16.45 -14.43
N HIS A 89 -9.87 17.61 -14.27
CA HIS A 89 -10.53 18.91 -14.28
C HIS A 89 -11.17 19.24 -15.64
N ASN A 90 -10.50 18.93 -16.75
CA ASN A 90 -10.99 19.26 -18.09
C ASN A 90 -12.00 18.25 -18.67
N ALA A 91 -12.15 17.07 -18.06
CA ALA A 91 -13.11 16.08 -18.55
C ALA A 91 -14.57 16.57 -18.43
N PRO A 92 -15.38 16.46 -19.50
CA PRO A 92 -16.80 16.81 -19.50
C PRO A 92 -17.68 15.70 -18.88
N ALA A 93 -17.16 15.00 -17.87
CA ALA A 93 -17.87 13.93 -17.18
C ALA A 93 -18.67 14.47 -15.99
N PRO A 94 -19.93 14.03 -15.77
CA PRO A 94 -20.75 14.51 -14.65
C PRO A 94 -20.21 14.08 -13.28
N HIS A 95 -19.57 12.90 -13.24
CA HIS A 95 -18.88 12.37 -12.07
C HIS A 95 -17.44 12.06 -12.47
N LYS A 96 -16.49 12.58 -11.70
CA LYS A 96 -15.07 12.39 -11.96
C LYS A 96 -14.27 12.35 -10.67
N GLY A 97 -13.04 11.89 -10.76
CA GLY A 97 -12.20 11.75 -9.60
C GLY A 97 -10.79 11.33 -9.93
N TRP A 98 -10.01 11.11 -8.88
CA TRP A 98 -8.69 10.52 -8.99
C TRP A 98 -8.45 9.60 -7.81
N LYS A 99 -7.47 8.73 -7.97
CA LYS A 99 -6.97 7.88 -6.89
C LYS A 99 -5.49 7.69 -7.08
N ILE A 100 -4.75 7.78 -5.98
CA ILE A 100 -3.37 7.32 -5.82
C ILE A 100 -3.03 7.43 -4.32
N PRO A 101 -2.40 6.42 -3.69
CA PRO A 101 -2.22 6.40 -2.23
C PRO A 101 -1.49 7.62 -1.65
N GLU A 102 -0.53 8.15 -2.41
CA GLU A 102 0.32 9.29 -2.07
C GLU A 102 -0.49 10.58 -1.86
N THR A 103 -1.73 10.67 -2.35
CA THR A 103 -2.66 11.78 -2.02
C THR A 103 -2.84 11.92 -0.50
N THR A 104 -2.72 10.82 0.25
CA THR A 104 -2.78 10.80 1.72
C THR A 104 -1.65 11.61 2.36
N LEU A 105 -0.45 11.58 1.78
CA LEU A 105 0.73 12.29 2.30
C LEU A 105 0.59 13.81 2.19
N VAL A 106 -0.24 14.28 1.25
CA VAL A 106 -0.53 15.70 1.02
C VAL A 106 -1.95 16.10 1.39
N PHE A 107 -2.66 15.23 2.12
CA PHE A 107 -4.07 15.42 2.49
C PHE A 107 -4.37 16.79 3.14
N PRO A 108 -3.54 17.33 4.06
CA PRO A 108 -3.78 18.64 4.68
C PRO A 108 -3.94 19.80 3.69
N TRP A 109 -3.21 19.79 2.57
CA TRP A 109 -3.32 20.83 1.55
C TRP A 109 -4.36 20.48 0.49
N ILE A 110 -4.52 19.21 0.15
CA ILE A 110 -5.58 18.77 -0.78
C ILE A 110 -6.97 19.14 -0.24
N VAL A 111 -7.24 18.95 1.06
CA VAL A 111 -8.53 19.31 1.66
C VAL A 111 -8.80 20.81 1.64
N ARG A 112 -7.75 21.62 1.73
CA ARG A 112 -7.84 23.09 1.68
C ARG A 112 -8.05 23.61 0.26
N LEU A 113 -7.49 22.92 -0.76
CA LEU A 113 -7.72 23.26 -2.17
C LEU A 113 -9.09 22.77 -2.68
N TYR A 114 -9.59 21.64 -2.15
CA TYR A 114 -10.82 21.00 -2.62
C TYR A 114 -11.82 20.72 -1.47
N PRO A 115 -12.25 21.72 -0.68
CA PRO A 115 -13.04 21.48 0.53
C PRO A 115 -14.42 20.84 0.27
N GLU A 116 -14.96 21.02 -0.93
CA GLU A 116 -16.33 20.63 -1.30
C GLU A 116 -16.43 19.24 -1.97
N ILE A 117 -15.31 18.56 -2.24
CA ILE A 117 -15.32 17.28 -2.96
C ILE A 117 -15.61 16.12 -2.03
N HIS A 118 -15.95 14.95 -2.59
CA HIS A 118 -16.21 13.75 -1.81
C HIS A 118 -14.91 12.98 -1.54
N TYR A 119 -14.59 12.83 -0.26
CA TYR A 119 -13.43 12.08 0.21
C TYR A 119 -13.85 10.70 0.70
N ILE A 120 -13.37 9.67 0.01
CA ILE A 120 -13.47 8.29 0.49
C ILE A 120 -12.16 7.97 1.22
N HIS A 121 -12.23 7.92 2.55
CA HIS A 121 -11.13 7.48 3.39
C HIS A 121 -11.15 5.95 3.50
N TRP A 122 -10.33 5.32 2.68
CA TRP A 122 -10.23 3.87 2.59
C TRP A 122 -9.24 3.34 3.62
N VAL A 123 -9.76 2.62 4.62
CA VAL A 123 -8.94 2.02 5.68
C VAL A 123 -8.94 0.51 5.54
N ARG A 124 -7.84 -0.10 5.98
CA ARG A 124 -7.68 -1.56 6.04
C ARG A 124 -6.93 -1.91 7.30
N ASN A 125 -7.14 -3.11 7.83
CA ASN A 125 -6.42 -3.57 9.00
C ASN A 125 -4.90 -3.45 8.79
N PRO A 126 -4.17 -2.69 9.65
CA PRO A 126 -2.74 -2.45 9.45
C PRO A 126 -1.93 -3.74 9.46
N ARG A 127 -2.38 -4.77 10.17
CA ARG A 127 -1.75 -6.10 10.19
C ARG A 127 -1.64 -6.71 8.79
N ASP A 128 -2.61 -6.42 7.92
CA ASP A 128 -2.60 -6.81 6.51
C ASP A 128 -1.81 -5.85 5.62
N ASN A 129 -1.74 -4.56 5.97
CA ASN A 129 -1.02 -3.55 5.19
C ASN A 129 0.49 -3.74 5.24
N ILE A 130 1.03 -4.23 6.35
CA ILE A 130 2.48 -4.36 6.53
C ILE A 130 3.08 -5.62 5.87
N LEU A 131 2.26 -6.50 5.28
CA LEU A 131 2.71 -7.76 4.68
C LEU A 131 3.35 -7.61 3.31
N ALA A 132 3.06 -6.54 2.57
CA ALA A 132 3.45 -6.41 1.16
C ALA A 132 4.02 -5.02 0.86
N ARG A 133 4.94 -4.97 -0.11
CA ARG A 133 5.72 -3.78 -0.44
C ARG A 133 4.89 -2.73 -1.19
N HIS A 134 4.86 -1.50 -0.72
CA HIS A 134 4.39 -0.32 -1.44
C HIS A 134 5.47 0.76 -1.59
N LEU A 135 5.27 1.73 -2.49
CA LEU A 135 6.17 2.88 -2.64
C LEU A 135 6.21 3.74 -1.37
N THR A 136 5.05 4.03 -0.78
CA THR A 136 4.93 4.76 0.50
C THR A 136 5.51 4.04 1.72
N ASP A 137 6.14 2.87 1.58
CA ASP A 137 6.70 2.15 2.73
C ASP A 137 7.90 2.91 3.33
N ASP A 138 8.73 3.53 2.48
CA ASP A 138 9.81 4.40 2.91
C ASP A 138 9.39 5.87 2.82
N LEU A 139 9.14 6.48 3.97
CA LEU A 139 8.76 7.89 4.04
C LEU A 139 9.89 8.84 3.57
N ALA A 140 11.15 8.38 3.57
CA ALA A 140 12.29 9.16 3.11
C ALA A 140 12.25 9.42 1.58
N ASP A 141 11.61 8.54 0.80
CA ASP A 141 11.41 8.72 -0.65
C ASP A 141 10.60 10.01 -0.96
N PHE A 142 9.84 10.48 0.03
CA PHE A 142 9.01 11.67 0.00
C PHE A 142 9.54 12.79 0.90
N GLY A 143 10.76 12.66 1.42
CA GLY A 143 11.42 13.68 2.25
C GLY A 143 10.82 13.82 3.65
N ILE A 144 10.06 12.84 4.14
CA ILE A 144 9.46 12.86 5.47
C ILE A 144 10.43 12.20 6.46
N ALA A 145 10.82 12.91 7.50
CA ALA A 145 11.69 12.38 8.55
C ALA A 145 10.93 11.42 9.47
N TYR A 146 11.56 10.31 9.82
CA TYR A 146 11.04 9.26 10.71
C TYR A 146 12.22 8.43 11.27
N PRO A 147 12.03 7.64 12.34
CA PRO A 147 13.12 6.89 12.94
C PRO A 147 13.57 5.75 12.02
N ALA A 148 14.88 5.49 11.97
CA ALA A 148 15.42 4.35 11.26
C ALA A 148 14.86 3.05 11.85
N ALA A 149 14.14 2.26 11.04
CA ALA A 149 13.38 1.12 11.54
C ALA A 149 14.25 0.09 12.28
N GLY A 150 15.50 -0.12 11.85
CA GLY A 150 16.42 -1.05 12.52
C GLY A 150 16.85 -0.57 13.92
N ASP A 151 17.09 0.73 14.09
CA ASP A 151 17.41 1.31 15.39
C ASP A 151 16.18 1.30 16.30
N PHE A 152 15.04 1.72 15.75
CA PHE A 152 13.75 1.68 16.46
C PHE A 152 13.39 0.27 16.92
N LEU A 153 13.66 -0.75 16.10
CA LEU A 153 13.44 -2.15 16.45
C LEU A 153 14.27 -2.56 17.69
N ARG A 154 15.55 -2.20 17.71
CA ARG A 154 16.46 -2.52 18.82
C ARG A 154 16.12 -1.77 20.10
N GLU A 155 15.71 -0.51 19.97
CA GLU A 155 15.36 0.35 21.10
C GLU A 155 14.02 -0.05 21.74
N HIS A 156 12.99 -0.27 20.93
CA HIS A 156 11.62 -0.45 21.42
C HIS A 156 11.17 -1.92 21.48
N TYR A 157 11.81 -2.82 20.73
CA TYR A 157 11.50 -4.25 20.72
C TYR A 157 12.79 -5.11 20.80
N PRO A 158 13.66 -4.92 21.81
CA PRO A 158 14.95 -5.60 21.89
C PRO A 158 14.82 -7.13 21.87
N ALA A 159 13.84 -7.69 22.59
CA ALA A 159 13.60 -9.13 22.60
C ALA A 159 13.23 -9.67 21.21
N LEU A 160 12.40 -8.94 20.46
CA LEU A 160 12.05 -9.31 19.08
C LEU A 160 13.27 -9.22 18.15
N ALA A 161 14.07 -8.16 18.30
CA ALA A 161 15.29 -7.95 17.53
C ALA A 161 16.29 -9.10 17.74
N GLU A 162 16.53 -9.46 19.00
CA GLU A 162 17.42 -10.56 19.38
C GLU A 162 16.92 -11.92 18.86
N GLN A 163 15.63 -12.20 19.03
CA GLN A 163 15.02 -13.44 18.52
C GLN A 163 15.10 -13.54 17.00
N ALA A 164 14.79 -12.45 16.28
CA ALA A 164 14.87 -12.42 14.83
C ALA A 164 16.32 -12.57 14.34
N ALA A 165 17.28 -11.90 14.98
CA ALA A 165 18.70 -12.03 14.68
C ALA A 165 19.21 -13.46 14.89
N ALA A 166 18.79 -14.13 15.97
CA ALA A 166 19.15 -15.51 16.24
C ALA A 166 18.58 -16.51 15.22
N GLN A 167 17.44 -16.19 14.60
CA GLN A 167 16.81 -17.01 13.55
C GLN A 167 17.43 -16.78 12.16
N GLY A 168 18.18 -15.69 11.97
CA GLY A 168 18.97 -15.42 10.77
C GLY A 168 18.75 -14.01 10.22
N ALA A 169 19.69 -13.56 9.38
CA ALA A 169 19.68 -12.22 8.81
C ALA A 169 18.41 -11.91 7.99
N ASP A 170 17.89 -12.90 7.26
CA ASP A 170 16.66 -12.74 6.46
C ASP A 170 15.42 -12.49 7.34
N VAL A 171 15.35 -13.14 8.50
CA VAL A 171 14.24 -12.96 9.45
C VAL A 171 14.30 -11.57 10.09
N LEU A 172 15.49 -11.13 10.49
CA LEU A 172 15.71 -9.79 11.01
C LEU A 172 15.36 -8.71 9.97
N ALA A 173 15.75 -8.92 8.71
CA ALA A 173 15.42 -8.00 7.61
C ALA A 173 13.90 -7.91 7.38
N GLU A 174 13.19 -9.04 7.37
CA GLU A 174 11.73 -9.07 7.21
C GLU A 174 11.00 -8.37 8.37
N VAL A 175 11.41 -8.61 9.62
CA VAL A 175 10.83 -7.92 10.80
C VAL A 175 11.08 -6.41 10.72
N THR A 176 12.30 -6.00 10.36
CA THR A 176 12.66 -4.58 10.19
C THR A 176 11.80 -3.94 9.09
N LEU A 177 11.58 -4.63 7.99
CA LEU A 177 10.75 -4.16 6.88
C LEU A 177 9.27 -4.02 7.28
N ARG A 178 8.71 -5.00 8.01
CA ARG A 178 7.35 -4.91 8.54
C ARG A 178 7.19 -3.76 9.53
N LEU A 179 8.19 -3.51 10.36
CA LEU A 179 8.22 -2.36 11.26
C LEU A 179 8.27 -1.04 10.48
N GLN A 180 9.13 -0.90 9.47
CA GLN A 180 9.17 0.27 8.60
C GLN A 180 7.80 0.56 7.98
N ARG A 181 7.13 -0.48 7.47
CA ARG A 181 5.76 -0.39 6.94
C ARG A 181 4.76 0.02 8.00
N ALA A 182 4.89 -0.46 9.24
CA ALA A 182 4.03 -0.07 10.35
C ALA A 182 4.23 1.41 10.72
N ILE A 183 5.47 1.90 10.75
CA ILE A 183 5.79 3.31 10.98
C ILE A 183 5.19 4.19 9.87
N SER A 184 5.31 3.78 8.61
CA SER A 184 4.64 4.45 7.49
C SER A 184 3.11 4.47 7.63
N TRP A 185 2.52 3.37 8.12
CA TRP A 185 1.09 3.35 8.45
C TRP A 185 0.75 4.39 9.51
N GLN A 186 1.54 4.42 10.60
CA GLN A 186 1.33 5.32 11.73
C GLN A 186 1.40 6.78 11.28
N TYR A 187 2.40 7.15 10.48
CA TYR A 187 2.50 8.49 9.92
C TYR A 187 1.24 8.89 9.13
N GLN A 188 0.77 8.00 8.25
CA GLN A 188 -0.42 8.25 7.42
C GLN A 188 -1.71 8.32 8.25
N TYR A 189 -1.80 7.53 9.31
CA TYR A 189 -2.87 7.64 10.29
C TYR A 189 -2.82 9.00 11.03
N GLU A 190 -1.65 9.41 11.54
CA GLU A 190 -1.48 10.66 12.28
C GLU A 190 -1.74 11.91 11.44
N ILE A 191 -1.22 11.98 10.20
CA ILE A 191 -1.48 13.13 9.32
C ILE A 191 -2.96 13.25 8.97
N VAL A 192 -3.62 12.12 8.70
CA VAL A 192 -5.07 12.13 8.48
C VAL A 192 -5.77 12.56 9.76
N LYS A 193 -5.49 11.94 10.91
CA LYS A 193 -6.10 12.25 12.21
C LYS A 193 -5.97 13.74 12.58
N ALA A 194 -4.81 14.33 12.37
CA ALA A 194 -4.53 15.74 12.66
C ALA A 194 -5.26 16.73 11.73
N THR A 195 -5.62 16.29 10.51
CA THR A 195 -6.24 17.14 9.50
C THR A 195 -7.75 17.29 9.72
N PRO A 196 -8.29 18.52 9.79
CA PRO A 196 -9.73 18.77 9.81
C PRO A 196 -10.46 18.08 8.67
N LYS A 197 -11.58 17.41 8.96
CA LYS A 197 -12.32 16.67 7.95
C LYS A 197 -13.11 17.61 7.04
N PRO A 198 -13.11 17.40 5.71
CA PRO A 198 -13.96 18.15 4.79
C PRO A 198 -15.43 17.81 5.03
N ALA A 199 -16.33 18.62 4.44
CA ALA A 199 -17.77 18.44 4.58
C ALA A 199 -18.24 17.06 4.09
N HIS A 200 -17.72 16.60 2.95
CA HIS A 200 -18.06 15.30 2.38
C HIS A 200 -16.96 14.29 2.66
N TRP A 201 -17.03 13.61 3.80
CA TRP A 201 -16.06 12.62 4.24
C TRP A 201 -16.74 11.31 4.63
N LEU A 202 -16.36 10.21 3.98
CA LEU A 202 -16.82 8.87 4.33
C LEU A 202 -15.64 7.93 4.54
N ARG A 203 -15.57 7.30 5.72
CA ARG A 203 -14.62 6.23 6.02
C ARG A 203 -15.21 4.89 5.60
N VAL A 204 -14.45 4.10 4.86
CA VAL A 204 -14.85 2.75 4.42
C VAL A 204 -13.74 1.76 4.74
N ARG A 205 -14.10 0.69 5.44
CA ARG A 205 -13.16 -0.42 5.69
C ARG A 205 -13.13 -1.35 4.49
N PHE A 206 -11.93 -1.74 4.08
CA PHE A 206 -11.72 -2.75 3.05
C PHE A 206 -12.46 -4.05 3.39
N GLU A 207 -12.44 -4.45 4.66
CA GLU A 207 -13.06 -5.66 5.17
C GLU A 207 -14.58 -5.62 5.04
N ASP A 208 -15.21 -4.48 5.35
CA ASP A 208 -16.66 -4.32 5.16
C ASP A 208 -17.03 -4.33 3.68
N PHE A 209 -16.22 -3.68 2.84
CA PHE A 209 -16.44 -3.69 1.39
C PHE A 209 -16.36 -5.10 0.80
N VAL A 210 -15.48 -5.97 1.33
CA VAL A 210 -15.34 -7.35 0.85
C VAL A 210 -16.42 -8.27 1.43
N ILE A 211 -16.72 -8.16 2.74
CA ILE A 211 -17.60 -9.10 3.46
C ILE A 211 -19.07 -8.70 3.32
N ASN A 212 -19.35 -7.39 3.40
CA ASN A 212 -20.69 -6.79 3.43
C ASN A 212 -20.88 -5.85 2.22
N GLN A 213 -20.50 -6.31 1.03
CA GLN A 213 -20.35 -5.47 -0.16
C GLN A 213 -21.65 -4.72 -0.54
N ALA A 214 -22.80 -5.40 -0.53
CA ALA A 214 -24.07 -4.78 -0.93
C ALA A 214 -24.44 -3.58 -0.04
N GLU A 215 -24.30 -3.73 1.28
CA GLU A 215 -24.60 -2.68 2.25
C GLU A 215 -23.58 -1.53 2.19
N THR A 216 -22.30 -1.88 1.98
CA THR A 216 -21.23 -0.89 1.81
C THR A 216 -21.46 -0.06 0.55
N LEU A 217 -21.84 -0.69 -0.57
CA LEU A 217 -22.16 -0.01 -1.83
C LEU A 217 -23.41 0.87 -1.71
N ARG A 218 -24.44 0.42 -0.96
CA ARG A 218 -25.63 1.24 -0.69
C ARG A 218 -25.26 2.53 0.04
N THR A 219 -24.47 2.43 1.09
CA THR A 219 -23.97 3.58 1.87
C THR A 219 -23.12 4.51 1.00
N LEU A 220 -22.20 3.96 0.20
CA LEU A 220 -21.38 4.73 -0.72
C LEU A 220 -22.20 5.42 -1.82
N ALA A 221 -23.21 4.75 -2.37
CA ALA A 221 -24.08 5.31 -3.40
C ALA A 221 -24.91 6.49 -2.88
N GLU A 222 -25.43 6.37 -1.66
CA GLU A 222 -26.12 7.45 -0.95
C GLU A 222 -25.18 8.63 -0.69
N PHE A 223 -23.97 8.36 -0.17
CA PHE A 223 -22.97 9.39 0.09
C PHE A 223 -22.52 10.14 -1.17
N LEU A 224 -22.32 9.44 -2.28
CA LEU A 224 -21.85 10.04 -3.53
C LEU A 224 -22.98 10.64 -4.38
N GLY A 225 -24.24 10.31 -4.07
CA GLY A 225 -25.41 10.69 -4.85
C GLY A 225 -25.44 10.05 -6.24
N LEU A 226 -24.88 8.85 -6.42
CA LEU A 226 -24.86 8.13 -7.70
C LEU A 226 -24.92 6.60 -7.51
N PRO A 227 -25.56 5.86 -8.43
CA PRO A 227 -25.65 4.40 -8.32
C PRO A 227 -24.27 3.75 -8.52
N LEU A 228 -23.95 2.77 -7.68
CA LEU A 228 -22.69 2.04 -7.78
C LEU A 228 -22.88 0.59 -8.23
N GLN A 229 -22.00 0.13 -9.11
CA GLN A 229 -21.93 -1.25 -9.55
C GLN A 229 -21.04 -2.09 -8.64
N ALA A 230 -21.47 -3.30 -8.32
CA ALA A 230 -20.62 -4.26 -7.63
C ALA A 230 -19.51 -4.77 -8.56
N ILE A 231 -18.33 -4.99 -7.99
CA ILE A 231 -17.21 -5.67 -8.66
C ILE A 231 -16.92 -6.99 -7.95
N PRO A 232 -16.35 -8.00 -8.64
CA PRO A 232 -15.88 -9.20 -7.98
C PRO A 232 -14.80 -8.90 -6.94
N VAL A 233 -14.96 -9.44 -5.73
CA VAL A 233 -14.00 -9.34 -4.63
C VAL A 233 -13.60 -10.73 -4.15
N ARG A 234 -12.41 -10.85 -3.55
CA ARG A 234 -11.87 -12.12 -3.03
C ARG A 234 -11.87 -12.08 -1.52
N ALA A 235 -12.63 -12.97 -0.88
CA ALA A 235 -12.73 -13.04 0.58
C ALA A 235 -11.36 -13.35 1.23
N GLU A 236 -10.51 -14.11 0.54
CA GLU A 236 -9.15 -14.48 1.00
C GLU A 236 -8.21 -13.27 1.07
N ALA A 237 -8.61 -12.12 0.52
CA ALA A 237 -7.85 -10.90 0.66
C ALA A 237 -7.99 -10.28 2.05
N VAL A 238 -8.95 -10.70 2.89
CA VAL A 238 -9.16 -10.21 4.26
C VAL A 238 -8.48 -11.12 5.26
N GLY A 239 -7.74 -10.55 6.22
CA GLY A 239 -7.19 -11.32 7.34
C GLY A 239 -5.99 -12.19 6.96
N ARG A 240 -5.25 -11.82 5.90
CA ARG A 240 -4.07 -12.57 5.43
C ARG A 240 -3.00 -12.68 6.49
N TYR A 241 -2.90 -11.71 7.39
CA TYR A 241 -1.99 -11.73 8.53
C TYR A 241 -2.14 -12.98 9.43
N GLY A 242 -3.29 -13.66 9.42
CA GLY A 242 -3.48 -14.90 10.18
C GLY A 242 -2.87 -16.13 9.53
N ALA A 243 -2.51 -16.05 8.24
CA ALA A 243 -2.00 -17.16 7.44
C ALA A 243 -0.52 -16.99 7.05
N VAL A 244 0.14 -15.91 7.50
CA VAL A 244 1.52 -15.59 7.16
C VAL A 244 2.35 -15.59 8.44
N ASP A 245 3.49 -16.30 8.40
CA ASP A 245 4.43 -16.35 9.51
C ASP A 245 5.08 -14.99 9.80
N GLY A 246 5.55 -14.83 11.04
CA GLY A 246 6.27 -13.65 11.51
C GLY A 246 5.38 -12.58 12.15
N VAL A 247 6.00 -11.47 12.51
CA VAL A 247 5.32 -10.36 13.21
C VAL A 247 4.26 -9.71 12.33
N SER A 248 3.06 -9.54 12.87
CA SER A 248 1.95 -8.90 12.16
C SER A 248 1.36 -7.71 12.90
N TYR A 249 1.88 -7.37 14.08
CA TYR A 249 1.34 -6.32 14.93
C TYR A 249 2.45 -5.63 15.71
N PHE A 250 2.32 -4.31 15.88
CA PHE A 250 3.11 -3.48 16.76
C PHE A 250 2.14 -2.66 17.61
N ASP A 251 2.45 -2.48 18.88
CA ASP A 251 1.55 -1.88 19.88
C ASP A 251 1.11 -0.45 19.55
N PHE A 252 1.97 0.36 18.93
CA PHE A 252 1.62 1.71 18.50
C PHE A 252 0.50 1.75 17.44
N LEU A 253 0.22 0.65 16.74
CA LEU A 253 -0.92 0.56 15.81
C LEU A 253 -2.27 0.49 16.54
N GLY A 254 -2.26 0.20 17.86
CA GLY A 254 -3.44 -0.11 18.64
C GLY A 254 -4.49 1.00 18.66
N GLU A 255 -4.07 2.26 18.74
CA GLU A 255 -5.01 3.39 18.77
C GLU A 255 -5.83 3.48 17.48
N GLY A 256 -5.15 3.51 16.32
CA GLY A 256 -5.83 3.59 15.04
C GLY A 256 -6.59 2.30 14.69
N MET A 257 -6.09 1.14 15.14
CA MET A 257 -6.85 -0.11 15.02
C MET A 257 -8.17 -0.04 15.78
N HIS A 258 -8.14 0.43 17.02
CA HIS A 258 -9.33 0.61 17.84
C HIS A 258 -10.29 1.65 17.23
N GLU A 259 -9.78 2.79 16.76
CA GLU A 259 -10.58 3.81 16.08
C GLU A 259 -11.29 3.28 14.82
N PHE A 260 -10.66 2.33 14.11
CA PHE A 260 -11.23 1.69 12.92
C PHE A 260 -12.02 0.41 13.24
N GLY A 261 -12.24 0.10 14.52
CA GLY A 261 -13.04 -1.05 14.95
C GLY A 261 -12.39 -2.40 14.65
N TYR A 262 -11.05 -2.47 14.65
CA TYR A 262 -10.30 -3.73 14.56
C TYR A 262 -9.97 -4.26 15.96
N ALA A 263 -10.00 -5.58 16.11
CA ALA A 263 -9.61 -6.23 17.35
C ALA A 263 -8.10 -6.12 17.60
N ILE A 264 -7.73 -5.77 18.84
CA ILE A 264 -6.34 -5.78 19.31
C ILE A 264 -5.98 -7.20 19.77
N PRO A 265 -4.84 -7.77 19.37
CA PRO A 265 -4.40 -9.09 19.85
C PRO A 265 -4.26 -9.13 21.39
N ALA A 266 -4.73 -10.21 22.03
CA ALA A 266 -4.85 -10.31 23.49
C ALA A 266 -3.53 -10.60 24.26
N ASP A 267 -2.50 -11.11 23.59
CA ASP A 267 -1.19 -11.37 24.20
C ASP A 267 -0.29 -10.15 24.07
N THR A 268 -0.34 -9.24 25.05
CA THR A 268 0.54 -8.05 25.08
C THR A 268 1.12 -7.81 26.47
N ALA A 269 1.95 -8.73 26.94
CA ALA A 269 3.03 -8.37 27.86
C ALA A 269 4.26 -8.02 27.01
N ALA A 270 4.35 -6.76 26.57
CA ALA A 270 5.46 -6.14 25.81
C ALA A 270 5.87 -6.81 24.48
N GLY A 271 5.48 -6.19 23.36
CA GLY A 271 6.18 -6.36 22.08
C GLY A 271 5.59 -7.43 21.15
N ALA A 272 5.10 -6.96 20.00
CA ALA A 272 4.81 -7.67 18.75
C ALA A 272 4.44 -9.16 18.77
N THR A 273 3.23 -9.49 18.28
CA THR A 273 2.74 -10.88 18.26
C THR A 273 3.11 -11.64 16.98
N GLN A 274 3.45 -12.92 17.16
CA GLN A 274 3.35 -13.97 16.14
C GLN A 274 1.94 -14.59 16.19
N PRO A 275 1.41 -15.14 15.09
CA PRO A 275 0.04 -15.64 15.07
C PRO A 275 -0.12 -16.89 15.94
N THR A 276 -0.98 -16.81 16.96
CA THR A 276 -1.67 -17.98 17.51
C THR A 276 -2.95 -18.22 16.71
N ALA A 277 -3.19 -19.48 16.37
CA ALA A 277 -4.37 -19.91 15.64
C ALA A 277 -5.67 -19.43 16.32
N ALA A 278 -6.63 -19.01 15.51
CA ALA A 278 -7.91 -18.47 15.93
C ALA A 278 -8.62 -19.33 16.99
N VAL A 279 -8.98 -18.71 18.12
CA VAL A 279 -9.98 -19.24 19.04
C VAL A 279 -11.35 -18.81 18.55
N ASN A 280 -12.15 -19.79 18.14
CA ASN A 280 -13.53 -19.63 17.71
C ASN A 280 -14.44 -19.16 18.86
N SER A 281 -15.44 -18.37 18.49
CA SER A 281 -16.57 -17.90 19.30
C SER A 281 -17.36 -19.03 20.00
N PRO A 282 -18.06 -18.76 21.11
CA PRO A 282 -18.99 -19.71 21.71
C PRO A 282 -20.41 -19.45 21.18
N HIS A 283 -20.99 -20.36 20.40
CA HIS A 283 -22.45 -20.58 20.43
C HIS A 283 -22.86 -22.00 20.01
N SER A 284 -23.59 -22.61 20.96
CA SER A 284 -24.64 -23.63 20.88
C SER A 284 -24.43 -24.90 20.05
N GLN A 285 -24.41 -26.00 20.81
CA GLN A 285 -24.69 -27.36 20.40
C GLN A 285 -26.06 -27.48 19.70
N SER A 286 -26.11 -28.25 18.61
CA SER A 286 -27.18 -29.23 18.44
C SER A 286 -26.66 -30.44 17.65
N SER A 287 -27.02 -31.60 18.14
CA SER A 287 -26.61 -32.94 17.73
C SER A 287 -27.37 -33.43 16.49
N THR A 288 -26.70 -34.07 15.53
CA THR A 288 -27.29 -35.23 14.84
C THR A 288 -26.20 -36.17 14.27
N THR A 289 -26.17 -37.37 14.85
CA THR A 289 -25.94 -38.72 14.33
C THR A 289 -24.90 -39.01 13.22
N GLN A 290 -24.03 -39.95 13.59
CA GLN A 290 -23.00 -40.71 12.87
C GLN A 290 -23.32 -41.20 11.45
N SER A 291 -22.27 -41.20 10.60
CA SER A 291 -21.99 -42.32 9.69
C SER A 291 -20.48 -42.49 9.50
N LYS A 292 -20.00 -43.72 9.74
CA LYS A 292 -18.60 -44.16 9.66
C LYS A 292 -18.18 -44.36 8.20
N ALA A 293 -17.06 -43.79 7.79
CA ALA A 293 -16.32 -44.23 6.61
C ALA A 293 -14.80 -44.05 6.79
N LYS A 294 -14.13 -45.19 7.01
CA LYS A 294 -12.71 -45.53 6.78
C LYS A 294 -11.68 -44.39 6.71
N GLU A 295 -10.91 -44.25 7.79
CA GLU A 295 -9.56 -43.68 7.76
C GLU A 295 -8.64 -44.56 6.88
N GLN A 296 -8.23 -44.02 5.75
CA GLN A 296 -6.99 -44.44 5.10
C GLN A 296 -5.87 -43.57 5.67
N GLN A 297 -4.93 -44.20 6.36
CA GLN A 297 -3.68 -43.60 6.80
C GLN A 297 -2.96 -42.95 5.60
N ILE A 298 -2.95 -41.63 5.55
CA ILE A 298 -2.11 -40.86 4.63
C ILE A 298 -0.70 -40.87 5.24
N MET A 299 0.15 -41.75 4.72
CA MET A 299 1.59 -41.68 4.98
C MET A 299 2.12 -40.30 4.55
N PRO A 300 3.10 -39.71 5.27
CA PRO A 300 3.69 -38.44 4.87
C PRO A 300 4.33 -38.60 3.48
N PRO A 301 4.24 -37.57 2.60
CA PRO A 301 4.81 -37.67 1.27
C PRO A 301 6.32 -37.89 1.39
N ARG A 302 6.81 -38.96 0.76
CA ARG A 302 8.24 -39.24 0.62
C ARG A 302 8.94 -38.01 0.06
N ARG A 303 10.00 -37.57 0.76
CA ARG A 303 10.84 -36.42 0.41
C ARG A 303 11.37 -36.60 -1.01
N ASN A 304 10.76 -35.90 -1.97
CA ASN A 304 11.08 -36.01 -3.38
C ASN A 304 12.44 -35.31 -3.60
N THR A 305 13.49 -36.07 -3.90
CA THR A 305 14.83 -35.57 -4.26
C THR A 305 14.85 -34.95 -5.66
N ARG A 306 13.84 -34.14 -6.00
CA ARG A 306 13.89 -33.32 -7.20
C ARG A 306 15.04 -32.33 -7.01
N LYS A 307 16.10 -32.47 -7.82
CA LYS A 307 17.11 -31.43 -8.03
C LYS A 307 16.39 -30.08 -8.03
N ARG A 308 16.66 -29.24 -7.03
CA ARG A 308 16.10 -27.91 -6.94
C ARG A 308 16.42 -27.21 -8.27
N ARG A 309 15.37 -26.88 -9.02
CA ARG A 309 15.53 -26.11 -10.25
C ARG A 309 16.01 -24.70 -9.86
N PRO A 310 16.86 -24.06 -10.66
CA PRO A 310 17.26 -22.69 -10.40
C PRO A 310 16.02 -21.78 -10.39
N ASN A 311 16.04 -20.79 -9.51
CA ASN A 311 15.09 -19.68 -9.58
C ASN A 311 15.55 -18.77 -10.73
N ILE A 312 14.68 -18.55 -11.71
CA ILE A 312 14.97 -17.70 -12.86
C ILE A 312 14.18 -16.40 -12.68
N ILE A 313 14.88 -15.27 -12.68
CA ILE A 313 14.29 -13.93 -12.66
C ILE A 313 14.57 -13.30 -14.02
N LEU A 314 13.51 -12.85 -14.70
CA LEU A 314 13.57 -12.19 -16.00
C LEU A 314 13.22 -10.71 -15.82
N PHE A 315 14.15 -9.82 -16.16
CA PHE A 315 13.92 -8.38 -16.19
C PHE A 315 13.61 -7.95 -17.62
N GLY A 316 12.40 -7.44 -17.86
CA GLY A 316 12.04 -6.77 -19.11
C GLY A 316 12.07 -5.27 -18.89
N ILE A 317 12.80 -4.54 -19.75
CA ILE A 317 12.94 -3.09 -19.68
C ILE A 317 12.44 -2.52 -21.00
N ASP A 318 11.50 -1.58 -20.94
CA ASP A 318 10.97 -0.90 -22.11
C ASP A 318 11.89 0.29 -22.48
N SER A 319 12.09 0.50 -23.78
CA SER A 319 12.86 1.62 -24.35
C SER A 319 14.34 1.72 -23.92
N LEU A 320 14.96 0.64 -23.46
CA LEU A 320 16.41 0.58 -23.20
C LEU A 320 17.17 0.17 -24.47
N ARG A 321 17.88 1.11 -25.09
CA ARG A 321 18.69 0.84 -26.28
C ARG A 321 20.09 0.39 -25.90
N ALA A 322 20.56 -0.70 -26.51
CA ALA A 322 21.90 -1.23 -26.27
C ALA A 322 23.01 -0.21 -26.60
N ASP A 323 22.86 0.59 -27.67
CA ASP A 323 23.84 1.61 -28.07
C ASP A 323 23.95 2.80 -27.09
N HIS A 324 23.09 2.89 -26.08
CA HIS A 324 23.13 3.89 -25.01
C HIS A 324 23.45 3.28 -23.64
N MET A 325 23.90 2.03 -23.59
CA MET A 325 24.33 1.34 -22.38
C MET A 325 25.86 1.29 -22.30
N SER A 326 26.40 1.63 -21.14
CA SER A 326 27.86 1.69 -20.90
C SER A 326 28.53 0.32 -21.09
N SER A 327 27.84 -0.76 -20.71
CA SER A 327 28.28 -2.14 -20.87
C SER A 327 28.37 -2.59 -22.34
N TYR A 328 27.74 -1.86 -23.26
CA TYR A 328 27.80 -2.08 -24.71
C TYR A 328 28.69 -1.05 -25.41
N GLY A 329 29.50 -0.28 -24.67
CA GLY A 329 30.49 0.65 -25.23
C GLY A 329 30.00 2.07 -25.41
N TYR A 330 28.89 2.47 -24.78
CA TYR A 330 28.45 3.86 -24.77
C TYR A 330 29.41 4.76 -23.98
N ASN A 331 29.73 5.94 -24.51
CA ASN A 331 30.75 6.84 -23.96
C ASN A 331 30.36 7.50 -22.62
N HIS A 332 29.10 7.38 -22.20
CA HIS A 332 28.62 7.89 -20.92
C HIS A 332 28.27 6.73 -19.98
N LEU A 333 28.50 6.92 -18.67
CA LEU A 333 28.14 5.95 -17.63
C LEU A 333 26.63 6.01 -17.31
N THR A 334 25.80 5.45 -18.18
CA THR A 334 24.32 5.48 -18.11
C THR A 334 23.73 4.31 -17.33
N THR A 335 24.44 3.18 -17.22
CA THR A 335 23.90 1.95 -16.64
C THR A 335 24.78 1.32 -15.53
N PRO A 336 25.33 2.10 -14.58
CA PRO A 336 26.38 1.65 -13.65
C PRO A 336 26.03 0.41 -12.81
N HIS A 337 24.75 0.21 -12.49
CA HIS A 337 24.30 -0.97 -11.75
C HIS A 337 24.18 -2.22 -12.63
N LEU A 338 23.66 -2.06 -13.86
CA LEU A 338 23.59 -3.16 -14.83
C LEU A 338 24.98 -3.57 -15.30
N ASP A 339 25.88 -2.61 -15.45
CA ASP A 339 27.29 -2.84 -15.81
C ASP A 339 28.02 -3.66 -14.76
N ARG A 340 27.87 -3.31 -13.48
CA ARG A 340 28.43 -4.10 -12.38
C ARG A 340 27.87 -5.53 -12.38
N PHE A 341 26.57 -5.68 -12.61
CA PHE A 341 25.95 -6.99 -12.69
C PHE A 341 26.43 -7.79 -13.90
N ALA A 342 26.62 -7.15 -15.06
CA ALA A 342 27.12 -7.78 -16.27
C ALA A 342 28.57 -8.30 -16.11
N GLN A 343 29.39 -7.66 -15.27
CA GLN A 343 30.74 -8.13 -14.94
C GLN A 343 30.76 -9.47 -14.18
N GLU A 344 29.68 -9.79 -13.46
CA GLU A 344 29.53 -11.05 -12.71
C GLU A 344 28.81 -12.12 -13.54
N GLY A 345 28.37 -11.79 -14.76
CA GLY A 345 27.52 -12.63 -15.59
C GLY A 345 28.03 -12.84 -17.01
N ALA A 346 27.11 -13.26 -17.89
CA ALA A 346 27.35 -13.37 -19.33
C ALA A 346 26.59 -12.26 -20.06
N LEU A 347 27.31 -11.43 -20.79
CA LEU A 347 26.75 -10.40 -21.67
C LEU A 347 26.67 -10.94 -23.10
N PHE A 348 25.51 -10.80 -23.74
CA PHE A 348 25.34 -11.17 -25.14
C PHE A 348 25.33 -9.92 -26.01
N GLU A 349 26.35 -9.77 -26.86
CA GLU A 349 26.48 -8.64 -27.81
C GLU A 349 25.59 -8.79 -29.04
N ARG A 350 25.16 -10.02 -29.34
CA ARG A 350 24.39 -10.37 -30.56
C ARG A 350 23.13 -11.18 -30.19
N ASN A 351 22.17 -10.52 -29.56
CA ASN A 351 20.91 -11.13 -29.11
C ASN A 351 19.71 -10.65 -29.95
N PHE A 352 19.33 -11.44 -30.97
CA PHE A 352 18.24 -11.09 -31.88
C PHE A 352 16.93 -11.78 -31.48
N SER A 353 15.84 -11.02 -31.36
CA SER A 353 14.49 -11.56 -31.16
C SER A 353 13.72 -11.60 -32.48
N PRO A 354 13.14 -12.75 -32.90
CA PRO A 354 12.37 -12.85 -34.12
C PRO A 354 10.97 -12.21 -34.03
N SER A 355 10.56 -11.70 -32.86
CA SER A 355 9.27 -11.06 -32.63
C SER A 355 9.46 -9.79 -31.81
N ILE A 356 9.12 -8.63 -32.40
CA ILE A 356 9.19 -7.30 -31.78
C ILE A 356 7.79 -6.64 -31.83
N PRO A 357 6.96 -6.75 -30.76
CA PRO A 357 5.64 -6.11 -30.70
C PRO A 357 5.69 -4.61 -30.36
N THR A 358 6.88 -4.05 -30.12
CA THR A 358 7.09 -2.62 -29.82
C THR A 358 8.41 -2.15 -30.45
N THR A 359 8.38 -1.08 -31.26
CA THR A 359 9.55 -0.46 -31.91
C THR A 359 10.14 0.68 -31.04
N PRO A 360 11.45 1.03 -31.15
CA PRO A 360 12.31 0.91 -32.34
C PRO A 360 13.60 0.07 -32.17
N ALA A 361 14.21 -0.25 -33.31
CA ALA A 361 15.50 -0.95 -33.45
C ALA A 361 16.71 -0.11 -33.00
#